data_AF-A0A7Y0GA03-F1
#
_entry.id   AF-A0A7Y0GA03-F1
#
_cell.length_a   1.000
_cell.length_b   1.000
_cell.length_c   1.000
_cell.angle_alpha   90.00
_cell.angle_beta   90.00
_cell.angle_gamma   90.00
#
_symmetry.space_group_name_H-M   'P 1'
#
loop_
_entity.id
_entity.type
_entity.pdbx_description
1 polymer ?
#
loop_
_entity_poly.entity_id
_entity_poly.type
_entity_poly.pdbx_seq_one_letter_code
_entity_poly.pdbx_strand_id
1 'polypeptide(L)'
;MNGPFAWFGAIGAIIAAGMIAADLGRRWTGWGFALFVAVSVAWIASGLLHETMPIVVQNALLLAINAWGVWQYLLSPTKKRQIKKQEELAEQAKNEV
;
A
#
# COMPACT_ATOMS: atom_id res chain seq x y z
N MET A 1 1.73 -22.12 14.46
CA MET A 1 0.80 -21.20 13.76
C MET A 1 0.39 -21.83 12.44
N ASN A 2 -0.71 -22.59 12.39
CA ASN A 2 -1.23 -23.25 11.17
C ASN A 2 -2.76 -23.05 11.05
N GLY A 3 -3.22 -21.80 11.21
CA GLY A 3 -4.64 -21.45 11.13
C GLY A 3 -5.01 -20.78 9.80
N PRO A 4 -6.29 -20.80 9.39
CA PRO A 4 -6.77 -20.13 8.18
C PRO A 4 -6.37 -18.64 8.09
N PHE A 5 -6.27 -17.96 9.24
CA PHE A 5 -5.83 -16.57 9.34
C PHE A 5 -4.38 -16.33 8.89
N ALA A 6 -3.48 -17.27 9.17
CA ALA A 6 -2.07 -17.16 8.77
C ALA A 6 -1.92 -17.30 7.24
N TRP A 7 -2.67 -18.21 6.64
CA TRP A 7 -2.73 -18.38 5.18
C TRP A 7 -3.36 -17.16 4.49
N PHE A 8 -4.44 -16.61 5.06
CA PHE A 8 -5.04 -15.38 4.56
C PHE A 8 -4.05 -14.21 4.62
N GLY A 9 -3.33 -14.04 5.73
CA GLY A 9 -2.31 -13.02 5.89
C GLY A 9 -1.16 -13.18 4.88
N ALA A 10 -0.68 -14.40 4.66
CA ALA A 10 0.40 -14.67 3.72
C ALA A 10 -0.02 -14.41 2.26
N ILE A 11 -1.16 -14.93 1.83
CA ILE A 11 -1.67 -14.74 0.46
C ILE A 11 -1.98 -13.27 0.20
N GLY A 12 -2.61 -12.59 1.18
CA GLY A 12 -2.89 -11.16 1.11
C GLY A 12 -1.62 -10.32 0.95
N ALA A 13 -0.56 -10.65 1.69
CA ALA A 13 0.74 -9.98 1.57
C ALA A 13 1.37 -10.16 0.18
N ILE A 14 1.31 -11.38 -0.38
CA ILE A 14 1.87 -11.68 -1.70
C ILE A 14 1.15 -10.89 -2.79
N ILE A 15 -0.20 -10.86 -2.74
CA ILE A 15 -1.00 -10.10 -3.71
C ILE A 15 -0.70 -8.61 -3.59
N ALA A 16 -0.67 -8.07 -2.36
CA ALA A 16 -0.36 -6.67 -2.12
C ALA A 16 1.03 -6.27 -2.66
N ALA A 17 2.04 -7.11 -2.41
CA ALA A 17 3.39 -6.92 -2.95
C ALA A 17 3.38 -6.91 -4.49
N GLY A 18 2.67 -7.86 -5.11
CA GLY A 18 2.53 -7.93 -6.56
C GLY A 18 1.85 -6.69 -7.16
N MET A 19 0.81 -6.17 -6.51
CA MET A 19 0.11 -4.95 -6.94
C MET A 19 1.01 -3.72 -6.90
N ILE A 20 1.85 -3.60 -5.87
CA ILE A 20 2.78 -2.48 -5.74
C ILE A 20 3.91 -2.61 -6.77
N ALA A 21 4.46 -3.82 -6.95
CA ALA A 21 5.56 -4.07 -7.88
C ALA A 21 5.15 -3.91 -9.35
N ALA A 22 3.90 -4.25 -9.69
CA ALA A 22 3.39 -4.11 -11.05
C ALA A 22 3.20 -2.64 -11.49
N ASP A 23 3.15 -1.70 -10.55
CA ASP A 23 2.97 -0.25 -10.77
C ASP A 23 1.98 0.11 -11.90
N LEU A 24 0.83 -0.58 -11.94
CA LEU A 24 -0.25 -0.43 -12.95
C LEU A 24 -1.02 0.91 -12.81
N GLY A 25 -0.40 1.90 -12.17
CA GLY A 25 -0.95 3.22 -11.94
C GLY A 25 -1.22 3.52 -10.47
N ARG A 26 -1.17 4.82 -10.15
CA ARG A 26 -1.18 5.35 -8.78
C ARG A 26 -2.30 4.82 -7.88
N ARG A 27 -3.48 4.53 -8.44
CA ARG A 27 -4.63 4.02 -7.68
C ARG A 27 -4.46 2.56 -7.28
N TRP A 28 -3.93 1.71 -8.16
CA TRP A 28 -3.72 0.29 -7.88
C TRP A 28 -2.62 0.08 -6.85
N THR A 29 -1.51 0.80 -6.97
CA THR A 29 -0.43 0.82 -5.96
C THR A 29 -0.97 1.24 -4.58
N GLY A 30 -1.85 2.24 -4.55
CA GLY A 30 -2.54 2.65 -3.33
C GLY A 30 -3.41 1.56 -2.71
N TRP A 31 -4.19 0.83 -3.51
CA TRP A 31 -5.00 -0.29 -3.02
C TRP A 31 -4.14 -1.46 -2.52
N GLY A 32 -2.96 -1.67 -3.10
CA GLY A 32 -1.96 -2.62 -2.58
C GLY A 32 -1.53 -2.26 -1.15
N PHE A 33 -1.24 -0.99 -0.88
CA PHE A 33 -0.96 -0.51 0.48
C PHE A 33 -2.16 -0.71 1.43
N ALA A 34 -3.39 -0.48 0.97
CA ALA A 34 -4.59 -0.69 1.79
C ALA A 34 -4.77 -2.18 2.16
N LEU A 35 -4.49 -3.09 1.23
CA LEU A 35 -4.50 -4.53 1.51
C LEU A 35 -3.41 -4.91 2.53
N PHE A 36 -2.21 -4.33 2.42
CA PHE A 36 -1.16 -4.53 3.42
C PHE A 36 -1.55 -4.05 4.82
N VAL A 37 -2.28 -2.94 4.94
CA VAL A 37 -2.81 -2.49 6.24
C VAL A 37 -3.73 -3.55 6.84
N ALA A 38 -4.67 -4.09 6.07
CA ALA A 38 -5.58 -5.14 6.56
C ALA A 38 -4.82 -6.41 7.01
N VAL A 39 -3.80 -6.81 6.24
CA VAL A 39 -2.94 -7.94 6.57
C VAL A 39 -2.13 -7.69 7.85
N SER A 40 -1.55 -6.51 8.03
CA SER A 40 -0.82 -6.16 9.24
C SER A 40 -1.71 -6.18 10.49
N VAL A 41 -2.97 -5.72 10.40
CA VAL A 41 -3.92 -5.84 11.53
C VAL A 41 -4.17 -7.30 11.90
N ALA A 42 -4.37 -8.18 10.91
CA ALA A 42 -4.55 -9.60 11.16
C ALA A 42 -3.33 -10.23 11.84
N TRP A 43 -2.11 -9.87 11.43
CA TRP A 43 -0.88 -10.34 12.06
C TRP A 43 -0.65 -9.78 13.46
N ILE A 44 -1.02 -8.53 13.73
CA ILE A 44 -0.99 -7.95 15.08
C ILE A 44 -1.94 -8.73 15.98
N ALA A 45 -3.19 -8.95 15.55
CA ALA A 45 -4.18 -9.71 16.32
C ALA A 45 -3.70 -11.14 16.59
N SER A 46 -3.17 -11.82 15.57
CA SER A 46 -2.59 -13.15 15.72
C SER A 46 -1.38 -13.17 16.66
N GLY A 47 -0.54 -12.13 16.61
CA GLY A 47 0.66 -12.04 17.44
C GLY A 47 0.33 -11.80 18.91
N LEU A 48 -0.73 -11.05 19.20
CA LEU A 48 -1.25 -10.85 20.55
C LEU A 48 -1.85 -12.14 21.13
N LEU A 49 -2.58 -12.92 20.32
CA LEU A 49 -3.17 -14.20 20.75
C LEU A 49 -2.14 -15.30 21.05
N HIS A 50 -0.95 -15.22 20.45
CA HIS A 50 0.11 -16.21 20.60
C HIS A 50 1.31 -15.68 21.41
N GLU A 51 1.17 -14.52 22.06
CA GLU A 51 2.22 -13.85 22.85
C GLU A 51 3.56 -13.64 22.10
N THR A 52 3.49 -13.53 20.76
CA THR A 52 4.66 -13.32 19.91
C THR A 52 4.92 -11.83 19.70
N MET A 53 5.56 -11.19 20.68
CA MET A 53 5.84 -9.76 20.66
C MET A 53 6.63 -9.27 19.42
N PRO A 54 7.62 -10.01 18.89
CA PRO A 54 8.32 -9.60 17.66
C PRO A 54 7.41 -9.44 16.44
N ILE A 55 6.42 -10.33 16.26
CA ILE A 55 5.45 -10.27 15.15
C ILE A 55 4.55 -9.05 15.28
N VAL A 56 4.12 -8.74 16.50
CA VAL A 56 3.28 -7.57 16.82
C VAL A 56 4.03 -6.29 16.48
N VAL A 57 5.27 -6.13 16.96
CA VAL A 57 6.06 -4.92 16.74
C VAL A 57 6.38 -4.74 15.25
N GLN A 58 6.80 -5.81 14.56
CA GLN A 58 7.07 -5.75 13.13
C GLN A 58 5.84 -5.30 12.34
N ASN A 59 4.68 -5.90 12.60
CA ASN A 59 3.46 -5.57 11.87
C ASN A 59 2.88 -4.21 12.26
N ALA A 60 3.12 -3.71 13.47
CA ALA A 60 2.77 -2.34 13.87
C ALA A 60 3.57 -1.30 13.08
N LEU A 61 4.87 -1.51 12.89
CA LEU A 61 5.71 -0.64 12.05
C LEU A 61 5.27 -0.70 10.58
N LEU A 62 5.00 -1.90 10.07
CA LEU A 62 4.48 -2.07 8.71
C LEU A 62 3.13 -1.39 8.55
N LEU A 63 2.24 -1.46 9.53
CA LEU A 63 0.94 -0.79 9.49
C LEU A 63 1.11 0.73 9.31
N ALA A 64 2.04 1.35 10.05
CA ALA A 64 2.32 2.78 9.93
C ALA A 64 2.85 3.16 8.53
N ILE A 65 3.80 2.38 8.01
CA ILE A 65 4.37 2.60 6.66
C ILE A 65 3.31 2.41 5.58
N ASN A 66 2.51 1.35 5.66
CA ASN A 66 1.47 1.07 4.69
C ASN A 66 0.35 2.12 4.75
N ALA A 67 -0.04 2.60 5.94
CA ALA A 67 -0.98 3.71 6.09
C ALA A 67 -0.45 5.01 5.43
N TRP A 68 0.85 5.28 5.57
CA TRP A 68 1.49 6.39 4.86
C TRP A 68 1.43 6.21 3.34
N GLY A 69 1.71 4.99 2.85
CA GLY A 69 1.57 4.63 1.43
C GLY A 69 0.14 4.86 0.91
N VAL A 70 -0.88 4.43 1.65
CA VAL A 70 -2.30 4.70 1.32
C VAL A 70 -2.54 6.21 1.20
N TRP A 71 -2.10 6.99 2.17
CA TRP A 71 -2.28 8.44 2.15
C TRP A 71 -1.58 9.08 0.94
N GLN A 72 -0.33 8.70 0.66
CA GLN A 72 0.44 9.24 -0.45
C GLN A 72 -0.17 8.90 -1.83
N TYR A 73 -0.66 7.68 -2.00
CA TYR A 73 -1.11 7.19 -3.31
C TYR A 73 -2.60 7.42 -3.57
N LEU A 74 -3.48 7.20 -2.59
CA LEU A 74 -4.93 7.45 -2.74
C LEU A 74 -5.33 8.90 -2.42
N LEU A 75 -4.84 9.46 -1.30
CA LEU A 75 -5.41 10.69 -0.75
C LEU A 75 -4.63 11.96 -1.11
N SER A 76 -3.31 11.88 -1.34
CA SER A 76 -2.49 13.07 -1.54
C SER A 76 -2.89 13.86 -2.80
N PRO A 77 -3.31 15.13 -2.65
CA PRO A 77 -3.68 16.02 -3.76
C PRO A 77 -2.46 16.61 -4.48
N THR A 78 -1.27 16.56 -3.87
CA THR A 78 -0.03 17.14 -4.43
C THR A 78 0.36 16.48 -5.76
N LYS A 79 0.17 15.16 -5.89
CA LYS A 79 0.40 14.45 -7.17
C LYS A 79 -0.63 14.80 -8.25
N LYS A 80 -1.87 15.18 -7.91
CA LYS A 80 -2.85 15.65 -8.91
C LYS A 80 -2.35 16.94 -9.61
N ARG A 81 -1.73 17.86 -8.85
CA ARG A 81 -1.18 19.11 -9.42
C ARG A 81 0.03 18.87 -10.31
N GLN A 82 0.90 17.90 -9.99
CA GLN A 82 2.05 17.56 -10.84
C GLN A 82 1.63 16.94 -12.16
N ILE A 83 0.66 16.02 -12.16
CA ILE A 83 0.13 15.41 -13.39
C ILE A 83 -0.48 16.51 -14.29
N LYS A 84 -1.29 17.41 -13.72
CA LYS A 84 -1.91 18.49 -14.48
C LYS A 84 -0.89 19.45 -15.09
N LYS A 85 0.18 19.78 -14.36
CA LYS A 85 1.30 20.59 -14.91
C LYS A 85 2.04 19.90 -16.04
N GLN A 86 2.20 18.57 -15.98
CA GLN A 86 2.86 17.81 -17.05
C GLN A 86 1.99 17.76 -18.31
N GLU A 87 0.66 17.63 -18.15
CA GLU A 87 -0.30 17.72 -19.26
C GLU A 87 -0.28 19.12 -19.89
N GLU A 88 -0.35 20.20 -19.09
CA GLU A 88 -0.27 21.57 -19.59
C GLU A 88 1.04 21.85 -20.36
N LEU A 89 2.18 21.35 -19.87
CA LEU A 89 3.47 21.49 -20.55
C LEU A 89 3.57 20.68 -21.84
N ALA A 90 3.01 19.46 -21.86
CA ALA A 90 2.98 18.63 -23.06
C ALA A 90 2.07 19.24 -24.15
N GLU A 91 0.97 19.87 -23.75
CA GLU A 91 0.05 20.56 -24.67
C GLU A 91 0.66 21.85 -25.22
N GLN A 92 1.39 22.61 -24.41
CA GLN A 92 2.18 23.76 -24.87
C GLN A 92 3.25 23.33 -25.88
N ALA A 93 4.04 22.30 -25.57
CA ALA A 93 5.06 21.78 -26.49
C ALA A 93 4.49 21.27 -27.82
N LYS A 94 3.25 20.75 -27.83
CA LYS A 94 2.58 20.29 -29.05
C LYS A 94 2.02 21.45 -29.89
N ASN A 95 1.67 22.57 -29.28
CA ASN A 95 1.17 23.76 -29.98
C ASN A 95 2.29 24.66 -30.51
N GLU A 96 3.52 24.48 -30.02
CA GLU A 96 4.72 25.22 -30.47
C GLU A 96 5.47 24.56 -31.64
N VAL A 97 5.04 23.37 -32.10
CA VAL A 97 5.62 22.59 -33.22
C VAL A 97 4.64 22.57 -34.41
#